data_AF-A0A1B8HRQ5-F1
#
_entry.id   AF-A0A1B8HRQ5-F1
#
_cell.length_a   1.000
_cell.length_b   1.000
_cell.length_c   1.000
_cell.angle_alpha   90.00
_cell.angle_beta   90.00
_cell.angle_gamma   90.00
#
_symmetry.space_group_name_H-M   'P 1'
#
loop_
_entity.id
_entity.type
_entity.pdbx_description
1 polymer ?
#
loop_
_entity_poly.entity_id
_entity_poly.type
_entity_poly.pdbx_seq_one_letter_code
_entity_poly.pdbx_strand_id
1 'polypeptide(L)' 'MPENITPGQKLVGIRFNPGGNIMVDAVKQNAADTIDLIKDSMQKATSEESLMIHSEAIRSIIDAQMWAVKAITWKD' A
#
# COMPACT_ATOMS: atom_id res chain seq x y z
N MET A 1 7.53 -22.60 -1.58
CA MET A 1 7.08 -21.79 -2.73
C MET A 1 7.03 -20.35 -2.23
N PRO A 2 7.54 -19.33 -2.94
CA PRO A 2 7.30 -17.96 -2.49
C PRO A 2 5.78 -17.76 -2.51
N GLU A 3 5.20 -17.49 -1.35
CA GLU A 3 3.77 -17.22 -1.21
C GLU A 3 3.39 -16.07 -2.16
N ASN A 4 2.31 -16.26 -2.93
CA ASN A 4 1.75 -15.25 -3.82
C ASN A 4 1.22 -14.08 -3.00
N ILE A 5 2.06 -13.08 -2.73
CA ILE A 5 1.62 -11.79 -2.21
C ILE A 5 1.07 -10.93 -3.35
N THR A 6 0.03 -10.16 -3.07
CA THR A 6 -0.54 -9.25 -4.06
C THR A 6 0.42 -8.11 -4.41
N PRO A 7 0.25 -7.43 -5.55
CA PRO A 7 1.05 -6.27 -5.88
C PRO A 7 1.01 -5.16 -4.82
N GLY A 8 -0.14 -4.92 -4.19
CA GLY A 8 -0.30 -3.99 -3.07
C GLY A 8 0.48 -4.43 -1.84
N GLN A 9 0.35 -5.69 -1.43
CA GLN A 9 1.10 -6.27 -0.30
C GLN A 9 2.61 -6.18 -0.51
N LYS A 10 3.08 -6.35 -1.75
CA LYS A 10 4.49 -6.14 -2.10
C LYS A 10 4.91 -4.69 -1.92
N LEU A 11 4.10 -3.73 -2.39
CA LEU A 11 4.42 -2.30 -2.34
C LEU A 11 4.51 -1.73 -0.92
N VAL A 12 3.67 -2.21 0.00
CA VAL A 12 3.67 -1.76 1.42
C VAL A 12 4.63 -2.55 2.32
N GLY A 13 5.35 -3.53 1.75
CA GLY A 13 6.20 -4.43 2.50
C GLY A 13 5.45 -5.15 3.62
N ILE A 14 4.39 -5.90 3.27
CA ILE A 14 3.43 -6.50 4.23
C ILE A 14 4.10 -7.34 5.33
N ARG A 15 5.27 -7.93 5.06
CA ARG A 15 6.01 -8.78 6.01
C ARG A 15 6.98 -8.04 6.92
N PHE A 16 7.21 -6.74 6.67
CA PHE A 16 8.13 -5.95 7.46
C PHE A 16 7.42 -5.32 8.65
N ASN A 17 7.30 -6.08 9.74
CA ASN A 17 6.79 -5.61 11.03
C ASN A 17 7.64 -6.21 12.18
N PRO A 18 8.90 -5.77 12.35
CA PRO A 18 9.80 -6.34 13.36
C PRO A 18 9.28 -6.18 14.80
N GLY A 19 8.41 -5.20 15.05
CA GLY A 19 7.79 -4.97 16.36
C GLY A 19 6.53 -5.80 16.63
N GLY A 20 6.04 -6.57 15.65
CA GLY A 20 4.81 -7.37 15.79
C GLY A 20 3.58 -6.56 16.17
N ASN A 21 3.53 -5.27 15.82
CA ASN A 21 2.42 -4.40 16.19
C ASN A 21 1.22 -4.66 15.27
N ILE A 22 0.11 -5.15 15.83
CA ILE A 22 -1.11 -5.47 15.09
C ILE A 22 -1.70 -4.28 14.32
N MET A 23 -1.50 -3.05 14.81
CA MET A 23 -1.97 -1.84 14.14
C MET A 23 -1.12 -1.53 12.90
N VAL A 24 0.17 -1.86 12.93
CA VAL A 24 1.06 -1.76 11.77
C VAL A 24 0.64 -2.78 10.70
N ASP A 25 0.29 -4.00 11.09
CA ASP A 25 -0.23 -5.00 10.14
C ASP A 25 -1.53 -4.53 9.51
N ALA A 26 -2.46 -4.03 10.33
CA ALA A 26 -3.75 -3.54 9.85
C ALA A 26 -3.60 -2.37 8.86
N VAL A 27 -2.77 -1.36 9.17
CA VAL A 27 -2.60 -0.22 8.26
C VAL A 27 -1.92 -0.60 6.95
N LYS A 28 -0.97 -1.55 7.00
CA LYS A 28 -0.33 -2.10 5.80
C LYS A 28 -1.32 -2.89 4.96
N GLN A 29 -2.14 -3.74 5.57
CA GLN A 29 -3.13 -4.52 4.84
C GLN A 29 -4.18 -3.62 4.19
N ASN A 30 -4.71 -2.62 4.90
CA ASN A 30 -5.67 -1.66 4.34
C ASN A 30 -5.08 -0.88 3.14
N ALA A 31 -3.83 -0.45 3.25
CA ALA A 31 -3.13 0.22 2.15
C ALA A 31 -2.89 -0.73 0.97
N ALA A 32 -2.50 -1.98 1.22
CA ALA A 32 -2.33 -2.99 0.18
C ALA A 32 -3.65 -3.24 -0.58
N ASP A 33 -4.74 -3.47 0.14
CA ASP A 33 -6.06 -3.73 -0.45
C ASP A 33 -6.51 -2.55 -1.31
N THR A 34 -6.30 -1.33 -0.84
CA THR A 34 -6.64 -0.11 -1.61
C THR A 34 -5.80 0.01 -2.88
N ILE A 35 -4.49 -0.29 -2.80
CA ILE A 35 -3.59 -0.27 -3.97
C ILE A 35 -4.01 -1.33 -4.99
N ASP A 36 -4.40 -2.52 -4.54
CA ASP A 36 -4.84 -3.59 -5.44
C ASP A 36 -6.13 -3.19 -6.19
N LEU A 37 -7.10 -2.57 -5.50
CA LEU A 37 -8.30 -2.02 -6.16
C LEU A 37 -7.96 -0.98 -7.24
N ILE A 38 -6.99 -0.10 -6.98
CA ILE A 38 -6.55 0.91 -7.95
C ILE A 38 -5.82 0.26 -9.12
N LYS A 39 -4.99 -0.76 -8.87
CA LYS A 39 -4.31 -1.49 -9.95
C LYS A 39 -5.27 -2.23 -10.84
N ASP A 40 -6.31 -2.84 -10.26
CA ASP A 40 -7.36 -3.51 -11.03
C ASP A 40 -8.15 -2.51 -11.88
N SER A 41 -8.46 -1.32 -11.35
CA SER A 41 -9.13 -0.26 -12.14
C SER A 41 -8.23 0.30 -13.24
N MET A 42 -6.92 0.38 -12.99
CA MET A 42 -5.93 0.89 -13.94
C MET A 42 -5.87 0.07 -15.24
N GLN A 43 -6.29 -1.20 -15.23
CA GLN A 43 -6.38 -2.03 -16.44
C GLN A 43 -7.36 -1.46 -17.48
N LYS A 44 -8.28 -0.59 -17.06
CA LYS A 44 -9.26 0.08 -17.93
C LYS A 44 -8.84 1.50 -18.32
N ALA A 45 -7.70 1.99 -17.84
CA ALA A 45 -7.20 3.32 -18.16
C ALA A 45 -6.72 3.38 -19.62
N THR A 46 -7.27 4.30 -20.40
CA THR A 46 -6.97 4.44 -21.84
C THR A 46 -6.25 5.74 -22.20
N SER A 47 -6.26 6.73 -21.31
CA SER A 47 -5.57 8.01 -21.50
C SER A 47 -4.35 8.14 -20.58
N GLU A 48 -3.36 8.92 -21.02
CA GLU A 48 -2.18 9.26 -20.20
C GLU A 48 -2.58 9.94 -18.89
N GLU A 49 -3.57 10.83 -18.93
CA GLU A 49 -4.11 11.48 -17.73
C GLU A 49 -4.70 10.47 -16.75
N SER A 50 -5.44 9.47 -17.23
CA SER A 50 -5.98 8.41 -16.37
C SER A 50 -4.87 7.58 -15.74
N LEU A 51 -3.84 7.20 -16.50
CA LEU A 51 -2.69 6.45 -15.99
C LEU A 51 -1.90 7.26 -14.95
N MET A 52 -1.76 8.57 -15.17
CA MET A 52 -1.15 9.49 -14.21
C MET A 52 -1.93 9.52 -12.90
N ILE A 53 -3.25 9.68 -12.95
CA ILE A 53 -4.11 9.70 -11.75
C ILE A 53 -3.97 8.40 -10.93
N HIS A 54 -4.00 7.24 -11.57
CA HIS A 54 -3.82 5.96 -10.88
C HIS A 54 -2.43 5.84 -10.24
N SER A 55 -1.39 6.28 -10.96
CA SER A 55 -0.01 6.25 -10.47
C SER A 55 0.20 7.14 -9.24
N GLU A 56 -0.35 8.36 -9.29
CA GLU A 56 -0.29 9.32 -8.17
C GLU A 56 -1.08 8.84 -6.95
N ALA A 57 -2.25 8.22 -7.17
CA ALA A 57 -3.03 7.63 -6.08
C ALA A 57 -2.26 6.51 -5.36
N ILE A 58 -1.62 5.60 -6.12
CA ILE A 58 -0.80 4.52 -5.54
C ILE A 58 0.37 5.09 -4.73
N ARG A 59 1.11 6.06 -5.28
CA ARG A 59 2.23 6.71 -4.58
C ARG A 59 1.77 7.37 -3.28
N SER A 60 0.67 8.11 -3.33
CA SER A 60 0.11 8.80 -2.18
C SER A 60 -0.31 7.84 -1.07
N ILE A 61 -0.86 6.67 -1.42
CA ILE A 61 -1.22 5.64 -0.42
C ILE A 61 0.02 5.02 0.21
N ILE A 62 1.07 4.75 -0.56
CA ILE A 62 2.34 4.24 -0.02
C ILE A 62 2.93 5.25 0.97
N ASP A 63 2.99 6.53 0.60
CA ASP A 63 3.50 7.58 1.47
C ASP A 63 2.67 7.71 2.75
N ALA A 64 1.34 7.74 2.63
CA ALA A 64 0.44 7.79 3.78
C ALA A 64 0.60 6.56 4.70
N GLN A 65 0.75 5.36 4.13
CA GLN A 65 0.98 4.12 4.89
C GLN A 65 2.28 4.21 5.70
N MET A 66 3.35 4.76 5.12
CA MET A 66 4.63 4.93 5.82
C MET A 66 4.53 5.94 6.97
N TRP A 67 3.84 7.06 6.74
CA TRP A 67 3.56 8.04 7.80
C TRP A 67 2.65 7.48 8.91
N ALA A 68 1.67 6.66 8.56
CA ALA A 68 0.80 6.02 9.55
C ALA A 68 1.58 5.02 10.42
N VAL A 69 2.47 4.22 9.83
CA VAL A 69 3.37 3.34 10.60
C VAL A 69 4.26 4.15 11.54
N LYS A 70 4.82 5.26 11.06
CA LYS A 70 5.61 6.16 11.89
C LYS A 70 4.79 6.72 13.05
N ALA A 71 3.58 7.19 12.79
CA ALA A 71 2.69 7.73 13.82
C ALA A 71 2.30 6.66 14.87
N ILE A 72 1.96 5.45 14.44
CA ILE A 72 1.59 4.33 15.31
C ILE A 72 2.77 3.89 16.21
N THR A 73 3.99 3.99 15.70
CA THR A 73 5.20 3.50 16.39
C THR A 73 6.01 4.61 17.06
N TRP A 74 5.55 5.86 16.97
CA TRP A 74 6.25 7.02 17.52
C TRP A 74 6.36 6.93 19.04
N LYS A 75 7.54 7.29 19.56
CA LYS A 75 7.82 7.40 20.99
C LYS A 75 8.54 8.72 21.20
N ASP A 76 8.06 9.53 22.15
CA ASP A 76 8.72 10.76 22.58
C ASP A 76 9.92 10.48 23.50
#